data_AF-A0A6J4UDA6-F1
#
_entry.id   AF-A0A6J4UDA6-F1
#
_cell.length_a   1.000
_cell.length_b   1.000
_cell.length_c   1.000
_cell.angle_alpha   90.00
_cell.angle_beta   90.00
_cell.angle_gamma   90.00
#
_symmetry.space_group_name_H-M   'P 1'
#
loop_
_entity.id
_entity.type
_entity.pdbx_description
1 polymer ?
#
loop_
_entity_poly.entity_id
_entity_poly.type
_entity_poly.pdbx_seq_one_letter_code
_entity_poly.pdbx_strand_id
1 'polypeptide(L)' 'MRAVVYDAFGQLPVVRQVDDPTPSARGAVLRVSATGLCRSDWHGWLGHDPDIRRFPHVPGHE' A
#
# COMPACT_ATOMS: atom_id res chain seq x y z
N MET A 1 2.68 4.19 -11.52
CA MET A 1 3.85 4.02 -10.62
C MET A 1 4.14 2.55 -10.35
N ARG A 2 5.40 2.20 -10.01
CA ARG A 2 5.75 0.87 -9.49
C ARG A 2 5.42 0.78 -8.01
N ALA A 3 4.75 -0.28 -7.56
CA ALA A 3 4.39 -0.48 -6.16
C ALA A 3 4.40 -1.96 -5.76
N VAL A 4 4.59 -2.23 -4.47
CA VAL A 4 4.25 -3.53 -3.86
C VAL A 4 2.74 -3.55 -3.61
N VAL A 5 2.08 -4.63 -4.02
CA VAL A 5 0.62 -4.77 -3.97
C VAL A 5 0.25 -6.17 -3.51
N TYR A 6 -0.80 -6.30 -2.69
CA TYR A 6 -1.45 -7.58 -2.43
C TYR A 6 -2.95 -7.52 -2.75
N ASP A 7 -3.47 -8.59 -3.36
CA ASP A 7 -4.86 -8.67 -3.84
C ASP A 7 -5.82 -9.32 -2.81
N ALA A 8 -5.29 -9.92 -1.74
CA ALA A 8 -6.04 -10.44 -0.59
C ALA A 8 -5.13 -10.52 0.65
N PHE A 9 -5.72 -10.64 1.85
CA PHE A 9 -4.94 -10.88 3.07
C PHE A 9 -4.14 -12.18 2.98
N GLY A 10 -2.89 -12.17 3.44
CA GLY A 10 -1.99 -13.32 3.42
C GLY A 10 -1.53 -13.77 2.02
N GLN A 11 -2.02 -13.17 0.93
CA GLN A 11 -1.53 -13.44 -0.43
C GLN A 11 -0.15 -12.82 -0.61
N LEU A 12 0.76 -13.53 -1.30
CA LEU A 12 2.12 -13.06 -1.51
C LEU A 12 2.11 -11.68 -2.21
N PRO A 13 2.69 -10.63 -1.61
CA PRO A 13 2.75 -9.32 -2.25
C PRO A 13 3.64 -9.37 -3.50
N VAL A 14 3.22 -8.67 -4.55
CA VAL A 14 3.93 -8.59 -5.84
C VAL A 14 4.28 -7.16 -6.19
N VAL A 15 5.39 -6.97 -6.90
CA VAL A 15 5.73 -5.68 -7.49
C VAL A 15 5.07 -5.58 -8.86
N ARG A 16 4.21 -4.58 -9.08
CA ARG A 16 3.60 -4.30 -10.38
C ARG A 16 3.49 -2.81 -10.68
N GLN A 17 3.17 -2.50 -11.93
CA GLN A 17 2.75 -1.14 -12.31
C GLN A 17 1.28 -0.95 -11.90
N VAL A 18 0.99 0.19 -11.30
CA VAL A 18 -0.36 0.67 -10.98
C VAL A 18 -0.52 2.09 -11.50
N ASP A 19 -1.74 2.59 -11.61
CA ASP A 19 -1.99 3.98 -12.06
C ASP A 19 -1.35 4.99 -11.10
N ASP A 20 -0.91 6.13 -11.64
CA ASP A 20 -0.42 7.21 -10.81
C ASP A 20 -1.58 7.86 -10.04
N PRO A 21 -1.41 8.16 -8.74
CA PRO A 21 -2.48 8.76 -7.95
C PRO A 21 -2.79 10.17 -8.44
N THR A 22 -4.07 10.52 -8.48
CA THR A 22 -4.54 11.89 -8.71
C THR A 22 -4.84 12.54 -7.36
N PRO A 23 -4.33 13.74 -7.05
CA PRO A 23 -4.61 14.37 -5.77
C PRO A 23 -6.07 14.83 -5.68
N SER A 24 -6.64 14.80 -4.49
CA SER A 24 -7.87 15.54 -4.20
C SER A 24 -7.57 17.05 -4.13
N ALA A 25 -8.60 17.90 -4.05
CA ALA A 25 -8.43 19.35 -3.94
C ALA A 25 -7.57 19.81 -2.74
N ARG A 26 -7.44 18.97 -1.70
CA ARG A 26 -6.56 19.20 -0.54
C ARG A 26 -5.48 18.12 -0.37
N GLY A 27 -5.25 17.32 -1.41
CA GLY A 27 -4.27 16.24 -1.41
C GLY A 27 -2.96 16.68 -2.03
N ALA A 28 -1.91 15.90 -1.77
CA ALA A 28 -0.63 16.01 -2.44
C ALA A 28 -0.26 14.64 -3.04
N VAL A 29 0.43 14.68 -4.18
CA VAL A 29 1.11 13.50 -4.73
C VAL A 29 2.58 13.61 -4.38
N LEU A 30 3.10 12.60 -3.70
CA LEU A 30 4.49 12.53 -3.27
C LEU A 30 5.25 11.52 -4.12
N ARG A 31 6.47 11.86 -4.52
CA ARG A 31 7.43 10.88 -5.02
C ARG A 31 8.15 10.28 -3.81
N VAL A 32 7.79 9.05 -3.46
CA VAL A 32 8.43 8.29 -2.39
C VAL A 32 9.80 7.80 -2.88
N SER A 33 10.87 8.31 -2.28
CA SER A 33 12.25 7.92 -2.63
C SER A 33 12.72 6.68 -1.86
N ALA A 34 12.23 6.51 -0.63
CA ALA A 34 12.50 5.39 0.26
C ALA A 34 11.30 5.22 1.19
N THR A 35 11.05 3.99 1.65
CA THR A 35 10.05 3.69 2.66
C THR A 35 10.52 2.56 3.55
N GLY A 36 10.24 2.65 4.86
CA GLY A 36 10.53 1.61 5.83
C GLY A 36 9.55 0.44 5.73
N LEU A 37 9.94 -0.71 6.30
CA LEU A 37 9.06 -1.85 6.49
C LEU A 37 9.01 -2.19 7.98
N CYS A 38 7.80 -2.19 8.53
CA CYS A 38 7.55 -2.39 9.94
C CYS A 38 6.64 -3.59 10.20
N ARG A 39 6.49 -3.95 11.48
CA ARG A 39 5.59 -5.02 11.91
C ARG A 39 4.12 -4.67 11.68
N SER A 40 3.77 -3.38 11.71
CA SER A 40 2.43 -2.89 11.36
C SER A 40 2.05 -3.25 9.92
N ASP A 41 2.99 -3.21 8.97
CA ASP A 41 2.71 -3.63 7.59
C ASP A 41 2.36 -5.12 7.50
N TRP A 42 3.03 -5.96 8.31
CA TRP A 42 2.72 -7.39 8.42
C TRP A 42 1.32 -7.62 9.03
N HIS A 43 0.95 -6.86 10.06
CA HIS A 43 -0.40 -6.93 10.64
C HIS A 43 -1.48 -6.51 9.63
N GLY A 44 -1.23 -5.46 8.85
CA GLY A 44 -2.11 -5.06 7.76
C GLY A 44 -2.24 -6.16 6.70
N TRP A 45 -1.12 -6.72 6.26
CA TRP A 45 -1.08 -7.80 5.28
C TRP A 45 -1.83 -9.08 5.72
N LEU A 46 -1.78 -9.43 7.00
CA LEU A 46 -2.54 -10.57 7.54
C LEU A 46 -4.01 -10.28 7.86
N GLY A 47 -4.48 -9.06 7.63
CA GLY A 47 -5.88 -8.69 7.88
C GLY A 47 -6.21 -8.44 9.34
N HIS A 48 -5.22 -8.06 10.15
CA HIS A 48 -5.43 -7.63 11.53
C HIS A 48 -5.74 -6.13 11.63
N ASP A 49 -5.64 -5.38 10.53
CA ASP A 49 -5.99 -3.97 10.44
C ASP A 49 -7.39 -3.78 9.83
N PRO A 50 -8.40 -3.32 10.61
CA PRO A 50 -9.77 -3.14 10.14
C PRO A 50 -9.95 -1.94 9.18
N ASP A 51 -8.94 -1.10 9.00
CA ASP A 51 -8.99 0.02 8.05
C ASP A 51 -8.67 -0.40 6.62
N ILE A 52 -8.09 -1.59 6.42
CA ILE A 52 -7.82 -2.17 5.11
C ILE A 52 -9.08 -2.85 4.57
N ARG A 53 -9.92 -2.06 3.87
CA ARG A 53 -11.25 -2.51 3.41
C ARG A 53 -11.34 -2.76 1.90
N ARG A 54 -10.28 -2.46 1.14
CA ARG A 54 -10.28 -2.52 -0.32
C ARG A 54 -9.00 -3.15 -0.83
N PHE A 55 -9.18 -3.99 -1.85
CA PHE A 55 -8.11 -4.58 -2.64
C PHE A 55 -8.22 -4.11 -4.09
N PRO A 56 -7.10 -4.03 -4.83
CA PRO A 56 -5.72 -4.24 -4.36
C PRO A 56 -5.24 -3.19 -3.34
N HIS A 57 -4.38 -3.59 -2.40
CA HIS A 57 -3.82 -2.71 -1.38
C HIS A 57 -2.32 -2.48 -1.56
N VAL A 58 -1.89 -1.22 -1.41
CA VAL A 58 -0.48 -0.79 -1.39
C VAL A 58 -0.14 -0.40 0.06
N PRO A 59 0.72 -1.15 0.78
CA PRO A 59 1.09 -0.86 2.17
C PRO A 59 2.21 0.21 2.26
N GLY A 60 2.67 0.48 3.48
CA GLY A 60 3.79 1.39 3.77
C GLY A 60 3.33 2.67 4.47
N HIS A 61 4.04 3.05 5.53
CA HIS A 61 3.71 4.20 6.37
C HIS A 61 4.94 4.88 7.00
N GLU A 62 6.15 4.48 6.58
CA GLU A 62 7.44 5.00 7.07
C GLU A 62 8.24 5.64 5.94
#